data_AF-A0A345EAG2-F1
#
_entry.id   AF-A0A345EAG2-F1
#
_cell.length_a   1.000
_cell.length_b   1.000
_cell.length_c   1.000
_cell.angle_alpha   90.00
_cell.angle_beta   90.00
_cell.angle_gamma   90.00
#
_symmetry.space_group_name_H-M   'P 1'
#
loop_
_entity.id
_entity.type
_entity.pdbx_description
1 polymer ?
#
loop_
_entity_poly.entity_id
_entity_poly.type
_entity_poly.pdbx_seq_one_letter_code
_entity_poly.pdbx_strand_id
1 'polypeptide(L)'
;MAGPNSDAVSDDDSAHDHEDDVLADQLSTDEVYQRVVADADHEITSGTRELFFSALAAGFAITVTFLLYASVTATAETKIVGVLLYPLGFIYIIIGGYQLYTENTLPPVALTLERLASIPTLFRHWLIVLAGNFLGGGLGALALAYGGVFDDATAAVALGFAEKGIATPASALFVKAAFAGLIVAGVVWINFAARDTVSRLLVVYLAFLAIPMGNLFHVVVSFTEVVYLALVTGTNPVPALVGFVLPVLLGNTIGGVVLVTVVNYYQTSDRRLEIERFRNVRRLSLREWLAGSLAGRSYVPVIDTVEEIVRDPEAYRILVPIANPRTEAGVVRLACQLASSREKGKVHVVHVVQAPRRWSPDAERVQRDRISGESERLLEDARRIGANHDVALETSTVVTPRSFEEIFTLARRTSPDLVVMDWDREGLWSSARAERPLVELTNRLPCDFLVANDRGLDPSRILLPTAGGPDSDLNAEVARVLREVANAEVELLHVVDDAADERAGEAFLRDWAADHGLDDAAITVDSGDVEPAIARAATDSTMLMLGATEQGLLSRLVHNSLHLDVVNDVDCSVLLAERPSERSIRERLFGSPSRDRHPAAAFRGRADAAEPREETDG
;
A
#
# COMPACT_ATOMS: atom_id res chain seq x y z
N MET A 1 14.20 -31.60 -65.84
CA MET A 1 13.75 -30.22 -65.52
C MET A 1 14.44 -29.83 -64.21
N ALA A 2 15.17 -28.71 -64.21
CA ALA A 2 16.14 -28.34 -63.18
C ALA A 2 15.64 -27.18 -62.31
N GLY A 3 16.12 -27.11 -61.05
CA GLY A 3 16.11 -25.93 -60.18
C GLY A 3 16.18 -26.26 -58.67
N PRO A 4 16.86 -25.47 -57.82
CA PRO A 4 18.03 -25.95 -57.02
C PRO A 4 18.03 -25.61 -55.50
N ASN A 5 19.18 -25.90 -54.84
CA ASN A 5 19.74 -25.41 -53.55
C ASN A 5 19.46 -26.17 -52.22
N SER A 6 20.54 -26.53 -51.51
CA SER A 6 20.85 -26.01 -50.15
C SER A 6 22.21 -26.53 -49.60
N ASP A 7 23.11 -25.57 -49.37
CA ASP A 7 23.90 -25.32 -48.15
C ASP A 7 24.97 -26.29 -47.61
N ALA A 8 26.12 -25.67 -47.34
CA ALA A 8 27.27 -26.14 -46.59
C ALA A 8 27.31 -25.46 -45.21
N VAL A 9 27.56 -26.19 -44.13
CA VAL A 9 28.19 -25.69 -42.89
C VAL A 9 29.01 -26.81 -42.24
N SER A 10 30.17 -26.41 -41.73
CA SER A 10 31.31 -27.13 -41.17
C SER A 10 31.10 -27.74 -39.77
N ASP A 11 31.72 -28.91 -39.56
CA ASP A 11 32.19 -29.42 -38.27
C ASP A 11 33.26 -28.50 -37.68
N ASP A 12 33.17 -28.21 -36.37
CA ASP A 12 34.24 -28.18 -35.34
C ASP A 12 33.96 -27.08 -34.30
N ASP A 13 33.44 -27.49 -33.14
CA ASP A 13 33.75 -26.92 -31.80
C ASP A 13 32.84 -27.60 -30.76
N SER A 14 33.27 -28.76 -30.25
CA SER A 14 32.63 -29.45 -29.12
C SER A 14 33.53 -29.42 -27.87
N ALA A 15 34.05 -28.24 -27.57
CA ALA A 15 34.95 -28.03 -26.44
C ALA A 15 34.78 -26.65 -25.81
N HIS A 16 33.61 -26.31 -25.28
CA HIS A 16 33.49 -25.28 -24.24
C HIS A 16 32.28 -25.55 -23.31
N ASP A 17 32.55 -25.43 -22.01
CA ASP A 17 31.63 -25.19 -20.89
C ASP A 17 30.91 -26.38 -20.21
N HIS A 18 31.67 -27.41 -19.87
CA HIS A 18 31.35 -28.26 -18.71
C HIS A 18 32.52 -28.29 -17.72
N GLU A 19 32.93 -27.13 -17.21
CA GLU A 19 34.01 -27.05 -16.21
C GLU A 19 33.74 -26.05 -15.07
N ASP A 20 32.47 -25.83 -14.69
CA ASP A 20 32.13 -24.91 -13.58
C ASP A 20 30.97 -25.40 -12.67
N ASP A 21 30.66 -26.70 -12.63
CA ASP A 21 29.52 -27.21 -11.82
C ASP A 21 29.91 -28.10 -10.62
N VAL A 22 31.15 -27.97 -10.13
CA VAL A 22 31.57 -28.63 -8.89
C VAL A 22 32.49 -27.71 -8.09
N LEU A 23 31.92 -26.69 -7.42
CA LEU A 23 32.36 -26.07 -6.14
C LEU A 23 31.86 -24.62 -6.01
N ALA A 24 30.61 -24.43 -5.56
CA ALA A 24 30.27 -23.28 -4.73
C ALA A 24 29.07 -23.60 -3.82
N ASP A 25 29.33 -24.11 -2.62
CA ASP A 25 28.32 -24.11 -1.54
C ASP A 25 28.12 -22.68 -0.95
N GLN A 26 28.71 -21.68 -1.60
CA GLN A 26 28.60 -20.26 -1.26
C GLN A 26 27.67 -19.59 -2.27
N LEU A 27 26.69 -18.86 -1.76
CA LEU A 27 25.82 -18.04 -2.60
C LEU A 27 26.64 -16.97 -3.29
N SER A 28 26.37 -16.77 -4.58
CA SER A 28 26.89 -15.61 -5.29
C SER A 28 26.38 -14.31 -4.65
N THR A 29 27.14 -13.23 -4.79
CA THR A 29 26.75 -11.89 -4.31
C THR A 29 25.35 -11.49 -4.82
N ASP A 30 25.00 -11.89 -6.05
CA ASP A 30 23.69 -11.63 -6.66
C ASP A 30 22.55 -12.37 -5.94
N GLU A 31 22.75 -13.62 -5.56
CA GLU A 31 21.76 -14.41 -4.82
C GLU A 31 21.58 -13.88 -3.39
N VAL A 32 22.67 -13.51 -2.72
CA VAL A 32 22.60 -12.86 -1.38
C VAL A 32 21.83 -11.55 -1.48
N TYR A 33 22.11 -10.75 -2.50
CA TYR A 33 21.41 -9.51 -2.76
C TYR A 33 19.92 -9.74 -3.03
N GLN A 34 19.56 -10.75 -3.83
CA GLN A 34 18.16 -11.10 -4.07
C GLN A 34 17.41 -11.46 -2.79
N ARG A 35 18.05 -12.20 -1.88
CA ARG A 35 17.49 -12.54 -0.57
C ARG A 35 17.30 -11.31 0.31
N VAL A 36 18.29 -10.42 0.34
CA VAL A 36 18.19 -9.12 1.04
C VAL A 36 17.02 -8.30 0.51
N VAL A 37 16.88 -8.17 -0.82
CA VAL A 37 15.81 -7.39 -1.45
C VAL A 37 14.43 -8.03 -1.21
N ALA A 38 14.34 -9.36 -1.21
CA ALA A 38 13.10 -10.08 -0.88
C ALA A 38 12.66 -9.86 0.56
N ASP A 39 13.60 -9.93 1.51
CA ASP A 39 13.31 -9.67 2.93
C ASP A 39 12.97 -8.20 3.18
N ALA A 40 13.70 -7.28 2.54
CA ALA A 40 13.43 -5.84 2.62
C ALA A 40 12.02 -5.46 2.13
N ASP A 41 11.53 -6.13 1.08
CA ASP A 41 10.17 -5.94 0.55
C ASP A 41 9.14 -6.31 1.63
N HIS A 42 9.33 -7.47 2.26
CA HIS A 42 8.49 -7.89 3.38
C HIS A 42 8.52 -6.89 4.54
N GLU A 43 9.71 -6.43 4.95
CA GLU A 43 9.85 -5.49 6.06
C GLU A 43 9.16 -4.14 5.78
N ILE A 44 9.36 -3.56 4.60
CA ILE A 44 8.79 -2.26 4.22
C ILE A 44 7.26 -2.33 4.06
N THR A 45 6.73 -3.46 3.60
CA THR A 45 5.30 -3.68 3.37
C THR A 45 4.55 -4.18 4.61
N SER A 46 5.26 -4.60 5.65
CA SER A 46 4.70 -5.06 6.92
C SER A 46 3.81 -4.01 7.60
N GLY A 47 2.75 -4.49 8.26
CA GLY A 47 1.82 -3.63 8.98
C GLY A 47 2.49 -2.96 10.19
N THR A 48 2.17 -1.68 10.44
CA THR A 48 2.76 -0.88 11.53
C THR A 48 2.73 -1.57 12.89
N ARG A 49 1.66 -2.31 13.22
CA ARG A 49 1.54 -3.04 14.50
C ARG A 49 2.52 -4.19 14.62
N GLU A 50 2.61 -5.02 13.58
CA GLU A 50 3.51 -6.17 13.54
C GLU A 50 4.96 -5.72 13.67
N LEU A 51 5.35 -4.72 12.87
CA LEU A 51 6.66 -4.09 12.90
C LEU A 51 6.99 -3.53 14.31
N PHE A 52 6.05 -2.77 14.89
CA PHE A 52 6.26 -2.15 16.21
C PHE A 52 6.42 -3.18 17.34
N PHE A 53 5.59 -4.23 17.39
CA PHE A 53 5.68 -5.23 18.45
C PHE A 53 6.90 -6.15 18.29
N SER A 54 7.32 -6.46 17.06
CA SER A 54 8.59 -7.13 16.81
C SER A 54 9.77 -6.27 17.28
N ALA A 55 9.73 -4.97 16.99
CA ALA A 55 10.75 -4.03 17.45
C ALA A 55 10.74 -3.81 18.98
N LEU A 56 9.57 -3.83 19.61
CA LEU A 56 9.43 -3.83 21.06
C LEU A 56 10.13 -5.03 21.69
N ALA A 57 9.89 -6.23 21.14
CA ALA A 57 10.54 -7.46 21.60
C ALA A 57 12.06 -7.40 21.42
N ALA A 58 12.55 -6.89 20.28
CA ALA A 58 13.98 -6.67 20.07
C ALA A 58 14.59 -5.73 21.11
N GLY A 59 13.94 -4.58 21.35
CA GLY A 59 14.37 -3.62 22.36
C GLY A 59 14.42 -4.21 23.76
N PHE A 60 13.41 -4.99 24.14
CA PHE A 60 13.40 -5.68 25.43
C PHE A 60 14.50 -6.75 25.51
N ALA A 61 14.71 -7.52 24.45
CA ALA A 61 15.76 -8.55 24.40
C ALA A 61 17.19 -7.97 24.53
N ILE A 62 17.44 -6.73 24.09
CA ILE A 62 18.72 -6.03 24.32
C ILE A 62 19.05 -5.93 25.82
N THR A 63 18.05 -5.90 26.70
CA THR A 63 18.30 -5.81 28.14
C THR A 63 18.97 -7.06 28.71
N VAL A 64 18.88 -8.21 28.02
CA VAL A 64 19.66 -9.42 28.35
C VAL A 64 21.16 -9.15 28.19
N THR A 65 21.56 -8.48 27.11
CA THR A 65 22.96 -8.07 26.92
C THR A 65 23.43 -7.16 28.06
N PHE A 66 22.63 -6.16 28.42
CA PHE A 66 22.98 -5.23 29.49
C PHE A 66 23.05 -5.93 30.86
N LEU A 67 22.06 -6.77 31.17
CA LEU A 67 21.99 -7.59 32.38
C LEU A 67 23.23 -8.48 32.55
N LEU A 68 23.53 -9.30 31.54
CA LEU A 68 24.64 -10.26 31.62
C LEU A 68 25.98 -9.55 31.67
N TYR A 69 26.15 -8.49 30.87
CA TYR A 69 27.39 -7.74 30.85
C TYR A 69 27.66 -7.05 32.19
N ALA A 70 26.66 -6.38 32.79
CA ALA A 70 26.82 -5.73 34.09
C ALA A 70 27.07 -6.76 35.21
N SER A 71 26.24 -7.80 35.30
CA SER A 71 26.29 -8.78 36.40
C SER A 71 27.61 -9.55 36.44
N VAL A 72 28.10 -9.97 35.27
CA VAL A 72 29.36 -10.72 35.21
C VAL A 72 30.55 -9.79 35.35
N THR A 73 30.48 -8.55 34.89
CA THR A 73 31.55 -7.57 35.14
C THR A 73 31.67 -7.19 36.62
N ALA A 74 30.55 -7.20 37.37
CA ALA A 74 30.55 -6.93 38.81
C ALA A 74 31.15 -8.06 39.65
N THR A 75 31.03 -9.30 39.18
CA THR A 75 31.43 -10.51 39.93
C THR A 75 32.76 -11.11 39.47
N ALA A 76 33.16 -10.91 38.22
CA ALA A 76 34.39 -11.47 37.68
C ALA A 76 35.64 -10.64 38.04
N GLU A 77 36.74 -11.32 38.36
CA GLU A 77 38.04 -10.69 38.60
C GLU A 77 38.60 -9.98 37.36
N THR A 78 38.20 -10.43 36.16
CA THR A 78 38.61 -9.84 34.89
C THR A 78 37.39 -9.45 34.05
N LYS A 79 37.45 -8.23 33.47
CA LYS A 79 36.36 -7.67 32.64
C LYS A 79 36.07 -8.49 31.38
N ILE A 80 36.99 -9.35 30.96
CA ILE A 80 36.87 -10.11 29.71
C ILE A 80 35.73 -11.11 29.74
N VAL A 81 35.39 -11.66 30.92
CA VAL A 81 34.30 -12.64 31.05
C VAL A 81 32.95 -11.98 30.79
N GLY A 82 32.75 -10.74 31.28
CA GLY A 82 31.54 -9.98 30.98
C GLY A 82 31.43 -9.66 29.47
N VAL A 83 32.54 -9.28 28.85
CA VAL A 83 32.61 -8.98 27.41
C VAL A 83 32.16 -10.17 26.55
N LEU A 84 32.49 -11.41 26.94
CA LEU A 84 32.08 -12.62 26.21
C LEU A 84 30.56 -12.88 26.22
N LEU A 85 29.82 -12.37 27.21
CA LEU A 85 28.37 -12.57 27.30
C LEU A 85 27.55 -11.46 26.62
N TYR A 86 28.20 -10.36 26.25
CA TYR A 86 27.56 -9.24 25.57
C TYR A 86 26.77 -9.63 24.30
N PRO A 87 27.23 -10.57 23.44
CA PRO A 87 26.50 -10.94 22.22
C PRO A 87 25.16 -11.65 22.45
N LEU A 88 24.86 -12.16 23.65
CA LEU A 88 23.73 -13.07 23.87
C LEU A 88 22.36 -12.43 23.62
N GLY A 89 22.14 -11.16 24.02
CA GLY A 89 20.89 -10.46 23.69
C GLY A 89 20.71 -10.26 22.18
N PHE A 90 21.79 -9.96 21.46
CA PHE A 90 21.76 -9.85 20.00
C PHE A 90 21.46 -11.18 19.31
N ILE A 91 21.93 -12.31 19.85
CA ILE A 91 21.57 -13.65 19.34
C ILE A 91 20.06 -13.87 19.41
N TYR A 92 19.41 -13.56 20.54
CA TYR A 92 17.95 -13.68 20.67
C TYR A 92 17.21 -12.86 19.62
N ILE A 93 17.74 -11.69 19.27
CA ILE A 93 17.14 -10.77 18.32
C ILE A 93 17.30 -11.28 16.88
N ILE A 94 18.54 -11.52 16.44
CA ILE A 94 18.84 -11.89 15.06
C ILE A 94 18.32 -13.28 14.74
N ILE A 95 18.55 -14.27 15.61
CA ILE A 95 18.06 -15.65 15.38
C ILE A 95 16.55 -15.73 15.62
N GLY A 96 16.00 -14.92 16.52
CA GLY A 96 14.55 -14.82 16.77
C GLY A 96 13.78 -14.06 15.70
N GLY A 97 14.46 -13.40 14.76
CA GLY A 97 13.81 -12.60 13.71
C GLY A 97 13.09 -11.36 14.24
N TYR A 98 13.57 -10.77 15.34
CA TYR A 98 13.02 -9.53 15.89
C TYR A 98 13.62 -8.31 15.21
N GLN A 99 12.82 -7.26 15.08
CA GLN A 99 13.17 -6.07 14.30
C GLN A 99 14.09 -5.11 15.06
N LEU A 100 15.40 -5.13 14.76
CA LEU A 100 16.38 -4.21 15.35
C LEU A 100 16.71 -3.06 14.40
N TYR A 101 16.68 -1.82 14.91
CA TYR A 101 16.91 -0.60 14.12
C TYR A 101 18.21 -0.66 13.32
N THR A 102 19.30 -1.10 13.93
CA THR A 102 20.63 -1.11 13.32
C THR A 102 20.77 -2.16 12.22
N GLU A 103 20.02 -3.26 12.29
CA GLU A 103 19.92 -4.25 11.22
C GLU A 103 19.14 -3.70 10.01
N ASN A 104 18.12 -2.89 10.29
CA ASN A 104 17.32 -2.18 9.30
C ASN A 104 18.07 -1.05 8.57
N THR A 105 19.38 -0.91 8.78
CA THR A 105 20.26 -0.04 7.99
C THR A 105 20.76 -0.72 6.71
N LEU A 106 20.46 -2.02 6.51
CA LEU A 106 20.78 -2.76 5.30
C LEU A 106 19.59 -3.02 4.35
N PRO A 107 18.60 -3.87 4.69
CA PRO A 107 17.62 -4.32 3.71
C PRO A 107 16.73 -3.17 3.17
N PRO A 108 16.09 -2.34 4.01
CA PRO A 108 15.27 -1.22 3.54
C PRO A 108 16.06 -0.15 2.75
N VAL A 109 17.34 0.03 3.09
CA VAL A 109 18.24 0.98 2.41
C VAL A 109 18.58 0.48 1.02
N ALA A 110 18.82 -0.83 0.84
CA ALA A 110 19.07 -1.42 -0.47
C ALA A 110 17.91 -1.14 -1.45
N LEU A 111 16.65 -1.34 -1.01
CA LEU A 111 15.46 -1.01 -1.81
C LEU A 111 15.37 0.48 -2.15
N THR A 112 15.72 1.33 -1.18
CA THR A 112 15.66 2.78 -1.37
C THR A 112 16.72 3.25 -2.37
N LEU A 113 17.93 2.70 -2.33
CA LEU A 113 19.00 3.02 -3.29
C LEU A 113 18.65 2.57 -4.72
N GLU A 114 17.94 1.44 -4.86
CA GLU A 114 17.43 0.97 -6.15
C GLU A 114 16.17 1.69 -6.63
N ARG A 115 15.67 2.68 -5.87
CA ARG A 115 14.40 3.38 -6.14
C ARG A 115 13.21 2.42 -6.24
N LEU A 116 13.21 1.36 -5.44
CA LEU A 116 12.05 0.47 -5.25
C LEU A 116 11.19 0.89 -4.06
N ALA A 117 11.78 1.56 -3.08
CA ALA A 117 11.08 2.20 -1.97
C ALA A 117 11.41 3.70 -1.91
N SER A 118 10.45 4.51 -1.46
CA SER A 118 10.67 5.95 -1.30
C SER A 118 11.40 6.29 0.00
N ILE A 119 12.14 7.40 0.02
CA ILE A 119 12.84 7.90 1.20
C ILE A 119 11.87 8.16 2.38
N PRO A 120 10.67 8.76 2.20
CA PRO A 120 9.69 8.87 3.27
C PRO A 120 9.25 7.51 3.84
N THR A 121 9.11 6.49 2.99
CA THR A 121 8.81 5.12 3.43
C THR A 121 9.91 4.56 4.32
N LEU A 122 11.18 4.74 3.93
CA LEU A 122 12.34 4.35 4.72
C LEU A 122 12.36 5.03 6.10
N PHE A 123 12.14 6.35 6.15
CA PHE A 123 12.09 7.09 7.41
C PHE A 123 10.94 6.63 8.31
N ARG A 124 9.75 6.39 7.75
CA ARG A 124 8.61 5.85 8.50
C ARG A 124 8.97 4.51 9.14
N HIS A 125 9.58 3.62 8.36
CA HIS A 125 10.03 2.30 8.82
C HIS A 125 11.01 2.42 9.98
N TRP A 126 12.07 3.19 9.79
CA TRP A 126 13.09 3.48 10.81
C TRP A 126 12.48 4.06 12.10
N LEU A 127 11.55 5.02 12.00
CA LEU A 127 10.92 5.61 13.17
C LEU A 127 10.08 4.61 13.96
N ILE A 128 9.32 3.74 13.28
CA ILE A 128 8.51 2.71 13.94
C ILE A 128 9.41 1.72 14.69
N VAL A 129 10.45 1.21 14.02
CA VAL A 129 11.40 0.25 14.61
C VAL A 129 12.16 0.88 15.77
N LEU A 130 12.69 2.10 15.59
CA LEU A 130 13.43 2.81 16.65
C LEU A 130 12.55 3.07 17.88
N ALA A 131 11.29 3.50 17.67
CA ALA A 131 10.35 3.73 18.76
C ALA A 131 10.03 2.44 19.52
N GLY A 132 9.82 1.32 18.80
CA GLY A 132 9.64 0.01 19.41
C GLY A 132 10.87 -0.42 20.21
N ASN A 133 12.06 -0.34 19.62
CA ASN A 133 13.32 -0.69 20.29
C ASN A 133 13.55 0.14 21.57
N PHE A 134 13.35 1.45 21.50
CA PHE A 134 13.50 2.34 22.66
C PHE A 134 12.45 2.04 23.73
N LEU A 135 11.18 1.84 23.37
CA LEU A 135 10.17 1.48 24.37
C LEU A 135 10.49 0.12 25.03
N GLY A 136 10.87 -0.89 24.25
CA GLY A 136 11.26 -2.20 24.77
C GLY A 136 12.49 -2.14 25.69
N GLY A 137 13.54 -1.43 25.26
CA GLY A 137 14.74 -1.22 26.06
C GLY A 137 14.46 -0.42 27.35
N GLY A 138 13.61 0.60 27.27
CA GLY A 138 13.16 1.37 28.43
C GLY A 138 12.37 0.53 29.43
N LEU A 139 11.48 -0.35 28.95
CA LEU A 139 10.74 -1.30 29.80
C LEU A 139 11.68 -2.31 30.49
N GLY A 140 12.69 -2.81 29.77
CA GLY A 140 13.68 -3.67 30.40
C GLY A 140 14.60 -2.93 31.38
N ALA A 141 14.98 -1.68 31.09
CA ALA A 141 15.69 -0.82 32.04
C ALA A 141 14.86 -0.58 33.32
N LEU A 142 13.55 -0.38 33.18
CA LEU A 142 12.61 -0.28 34.31
C LEU A 142 12.60 -1.56 35.14
N ALA A 143 12.54 -2.73 34.49
CA ALA A 143 12.58 -4.02 35.15
C ALA A 143 13.90 -4.25 35.91
N LEU A 144 15.04 -3.85 35.32
CA LEU A 144 16.34 -3.94 35.97
C LEU A 144 16.47 -2.99 37.16
N ALA A 145 15.97 -1.75 37.05
CA ALA A 145 16.07 -0.74 38.09
C ALA A 145 15.19 -1.03 39.32
N TYR A 146 13.97 -1.55 39.12
CA TYR A 146 12.99 -1.71 40.21
C TYR A 146 12.59 -3.17 40.49
N GLY A 147 12.96 -4.12 39.63
CA GLY A 147 12.59 -5.52 39.77
C GLY A 147 13.45 -6.32 40.75
N GLY A 148 14.45 -5.70 41.38
CA GLY A 148 15.38 -6.38 42.29
C GLY A 148 16.34 -7.35 41.58
N VAL A 149 16.57 -7.14 40.27
CA VAL A 149 17.44 -8.00 39.45
C VAL A 149 18.92 -7.72 39.70
N PHE A 150 19.29 -6.46 39.88
CA PHE A 150 20.66 -6.04 40.19
C PHE A 150 20.84 -5.87 41.70
N ASP A 151 21.95 -6.40 42.22
CA ASP A 151 22.49 -6.01 43.52
C ASP A 151 23.24 -4.68 43.42
N ASP A 152 23.63 -4.11 44.56
CA ASP A 152 24.28 -2.78 44.62
C ASP A 152 25.58 -2.73 43.79
N ALA A 153 26.35 -3.82 43.79
CA ALA A 153 27.59 -3.92 43.03
C ALA A 153 27.33 -3.91 41.52
N THR A 154 26.35 -4.69 41.06
CA THR A 154 25.96 -4.71 39.64
C THR A 154 25.34 -3.39 39.20
N ALA A 155 24.51 -2.78 40.06
CA ALA A 155 23.91 -1.49 39.78
C ALA A 155 24.98 -0.40 39.59
N ALA A 156 26.03 -0.39 40.42
CA ALA A 156 27.15 0.54 40.26
C ALA A 156 27.90 0.35 38.92
N VAL A 157 28.12 -0.90 38.50
CA VAL A 157 28.71 -1.20 37.18
C VAL A 157 27.81 -0.73 36.04
N ALA A 158 26.51 -1.00 36.14
CA ALA A 158 25.52 -0.60 35.15
C ALA A 158 25.44 0.92 34.96
N LEU A 159 25.50 1.70 36.05
CA LEU A 159 25.57 3.17 36.00
C LEU A 159 26.84 3.65 35.29
N GLY A 160 27.97 3.00 35.56
CA GLY A 160 29.26 3.34 34.97
C GLY A 160 29.31 3.21 33.44
N PHE A 161 28.46 2.36 32.83
CA PHE A 161 28.38 2.26 31.37
C PHE A 161 27.80 3.53 30.73
N ALA A 162 26.68 4.03 31.26
CA ALA A 162 26.07 5.28 30.81
C ALA A 162 27.00 6.48 31.06
N GLU A 163 27.63 6.55 32.23
CA GLU A 163 28.59 7.62 32.58
C GLU A 163 29.78 7.67 31.62
N LYS A 164 30.32 6.50 31.25
CA LYS A 164 31.39 6.39 30.25
C LYS A 164 30.94 6.89 28.88
N GLY A 165 29.71 6.60 28.47
CA GLY A 165 29.11 7.12 27.25
C GLY A 165 29.02 8.65 27.27
N ILE A 166 28.46 9.21 28.35
CA ILE A 166 28.30 10.65 28.56
C ILE A 166 29.64 11.39 28.60
N ALA A 167 30.67 10.78 29.20
CA ALA A 167 32.01 11.36 29.26
C ALA A 167 32.78 11.32 27.93
N THR A 168 32.31 10.55 26.94
CA THR A 168 32.98 10.43 25.65
C THR A 168 32.57 11.59 24.72
N PRO A 169 33.53 12.28 24.06
CA PRO A 169 33.19 13.36 23.12
C PRO A 169 32.26 12.90 22.00
N ALA A 170 31.28 13.74 21.62
CA ALA A 170 30.28 13.42 20.61
C ALA A 170 30.86 12.98 19.25
N SER A 171 31.98 13.58 18.82
CA SER A 171 32.67 13.17 17.59
C SER A 171 33.26 11.75 17.68
N ALA A 172 33.83 11.39 18.84
CA ALA A 172 34.35 10.06 19.08
C ALA A 172 33.21 9.04 19.21
N LEU A 173 32.10 9.40 19.86
CA LEU A 173 30.88 8.59 19.91
C LEU A 173 30.37 8.29 18.50
N PHE A 174 30.26 9.32 17.66
CA PHE A 174 29.83 9.20 16.28
C PHE A 174 30.71 8.22 15.48
N VAL A 175 32.03 8.39 15.49
CA VAL A 175 32.95 7.53 14.73
C VAL A 175 32.90 6.08 15.24
N LYS A 176 32.95 5.88 16.56
CA LYS A 176 32.85 4.54 17.17
C LYS A 176 31.53 3.86 16.81
N ALA A 177 30.43 4.61 16.85
CA ALA A 177 29.14 4.12 16.45
C ALA A 177 29.06 3.84 14.94
N ALA A 178 29.76 4.61 14.09
CA ALA A 178 29.84 4.31 12.66
C ALA A 178 30.51 2.95 12.39
N PHE A 179 31.61 2.63 13.10
CA PHE A 179 32.20 1.29 13.02
C PHE A 179 31.26 0.19 13.53
N ALA A 180 30.54 0.42 14.63
CA ALA A 180 29.52 -0.54 15.09
C ALA A 180 28.40 -0.72 14.06
N GLY A 181 27.93 0.36 13.42
CA GLY A 181 26.93 0.30 12.35
C GLY A 181 27.41 -0.51 11.16
N LEU A 182 28.67 -0.34 10.75
CA LEU A 182 29.30 -1.12 9.70
C LEU A 182 29.36 -2.61 10.07
N ILE A 183 29.74 -2.94 11.30
CA ILE A 183 29.79 -4.34 11.77
C ILE A 183 28.38 -4.96 11.73
N VAL A 184 27.36 -4.26 12.26
CA VAL A 184 25.99 -4.77 12.29
C VAL A 184 25.46 -4.98 10.87
N ALA A 185 25.62 -4.01 9.96
CA ALA A 185 25.20 -4.19 8.57
C ALA A 185 25.94 -5.37 7.90
N GLY A 186 27.22 -5.58 8.21
CA GLY A 186 28.00 -6.70 7.70
C GLY A 186 27.48 -8.05 8.18
N VAL A 187 27.04 -8.14 9.44
CA VAL A 187 26.40 -9.35 9.98
C VAL A 187 25.12 -9.66 9.24
N VAL A 188 24.27 -8.66 8.99
CA VAL A 188 23.02 -8.84 8.25
C VAL A 188 23.31 -9.42 6.86
N TRP A 189 24.27 -8.85 6.15
CA TRP A 189 24.71 -9.36 4.84
C TRP A 189 25.15 -10.83 4.92
N ILE A 190 26.03 -11.17 5.86
CA ILE A 190 26.55 -12.53 6.02
C ILE A 190 25.44 -13.49 6.47
N ASN A 191 24.46 -13.03 7.26
CA ASN A 191 23.32 -13.83 7.68
C ASN A 191 22.46 -14.29 6.49
N PHE A 192 22.29 -13.44 5.48
CA PHE A 192 21.65 -13.80 4.21
C PHE A 192 22.50 -14.75 3.34
N ALA A 193 23.83 -14.64 3.44
CA ALA A 193 24.76 -15.54 2.76
C ALA A 193 24.84 -16.94 3.42
N ALA A 194 24.62 -17.02 4.74
CA ALA A 194 24.73 -18.26 5.50
C ALA A 194 23.49 -19.16 5.33
N ARG A 195 23.72 -20.44 5.08
CA ARG A 195 22.67 -21.46 4.88
C ARG A 195 22.27 -22.20 6.16
N ASP A 196 23.19 -22.35 7.12
CA ASP A 196 22.95 -23.09 8.36
C ASP A 196 22.88 -22.20 9.61
N THR A 197 22.10 -22.64 10.61
CA THR A 197 21.86 -21.87 11.84
C THR A 197 23.10 -21.73 12.73
N VAL A 198 24.03 -22.70 12.68
CA VAL A 198 25.24 -22.67 13.52
C VAL A 198 26.21 -21.59 13.03
N SER A 199 26.43 -21.49 11.72
CA SER A 199 27.23 -20.43 11.10
C SER A 199 26.63 -19.05 11.38
N ARG A 200 25.30 -18.91 11.27
CA ARG A 200 24.61 -17.66 11.61
C ARG A 200 24.84 -17.27 13.07
N LEU A 201 24.65 -18.21 13.99
CA LEU A 201 24.90 -18.01 15.42
C LEU A 201 26.34 -17.57 15.68
N LEU A 202 27.32 -18.23 15.06
CA LEU A 202 28.74 -17.93 15.24
C LEU A 202 29.11 -16.54 14.69
N VAL A 203 28.63 -16.19 13.49
CA VAL A 203 28.88 -14.87 12.88
C VAL A 203 28.28 -13.76 13.74
N VAL A 204 27.02 -13.92 14.18
CA VAL A 204 26.36 -12.98 15.08
C VAL A 204 27.18 -12.85 16.37
N TYR A 205 27.54 -13.96 17.01
CA TYR A 205 28.34 -13.95 18.23
C TYR A 205 29.66 -13.19 18.07
N LEU A 206 30.47 -13.55 17.07
CA LEU A 206 31.80 -12.96 16.86
C LEU A 206 31.73 -11.48 16.51
N ALA A 207 30.77 -11.07 15.69
CA ALA A 207 30.62 -9.68 15.29
C ALA A 207 30.13 -8.80 16.44
N PHE A 208 29.13 -9.25 17.21
CA PHE A 208 28.67 -8.49 18.37
C PHE A 208 29.67 -8.52 19.52
N LEU A 209 30.58 -9.50 19.59
CA LEU A 209 31.71 -9.51 20.53
C LEU A 209 32.71 -8.38 20.22
N ALA A 210 32.85 -7.98 18.95
CA ALA A 210 33.73 -6.89 18.56
C ALA A 210 33.26 -5.52 19.08
N ILE A 211 31.96 -5.35 19.40
CA ILE A 211 31.43 -4.08 19.93
C ILE A 211 32.04 -3.71 21.30
N PRO A 212 31.88 -4.52 22.36
CA PRO A 212 32.48 -4.22 23.67
C PRO A 212 34.01 -4.29 23.62
N MET A 213 34.59 -5.19 22.83
CA MET A 213 36.05 -5.34 22.68
C MET A 213 36.68 -4.10 22.03
N GLY A 214 36.02 -3.55 21.01
CA GLY A 214 36.43 -2.31 20.32
C GLY A 214 36.01 -1.03 21.04
N ASN A 215 35.35 -1.13 22.20
CA ASN A 215 34.78 0.00 22.93
C ASN A 215 33.88 0.87 22.03
N LEU A 216 33.06 0.19 21.22
CA LEU A 216 32.11 0.78 20.29
C LEU A 216 30.73 0.93 20.95
N PHE A 217 29.87 1.75 20.35
CA PHE A 217 28.56 2.08 20.90
C PHE A 217 27.44 1.64 19.97
N HIS A 218 26.39 1.07 20.58
CA HIS A 218 25.17 0.63 19.90
C HIS A 218 23.98 1.44 20.43
N VAL A 219 23.18 2.00 19.54
CA VAL A 219 22.15 3.00 19.89
C VAL A 219 21.10 2.47 20.87
N VAL A 220 20.59 1.25 20.68
CA VAL A 220 19.55 0.67 21.55
C VAL A 220 20.11 0.34 22.95
N VAL A 221 21.37 -0.08 23.03
CA VAL A 221 22.07 -0.34 24.30
C VAL A 221 22.31 0.97 25.02
N SER A 222 22.86 1.97 24.31
CA SER A 222 23.13 3.31 24.83
C SER A 222 21.85 3.99 25.36
N PHE A 223 20.73 3.83 24.66
CA PHE A 223 19.42 4.31 25.13
C PHE A 223 19.00 3.61 26.42
N THR A 224 19.10 2.27 26.47
CA THR A 224 18.75 1.47 27.65
C THR A 224 19.59 1.86 28.87
N GLU A 225 20.90 2.08 28.68
CA GLU A 225 21.83 2.56 29.72
C GLU A 225 21.43 3.94 30.26
N VAL A 226 21.09 4.89 29.37
CA VAL A 226 20.65 6.24 29.76
C VAL A 226 19.32 6.22 30.52
N VAL A 227 18.36 5.40 30.09
CA VAL A 227 17.08 5.24 30.80
C VAL A 227 17.31 4.62 32.17
N TYR A 228 18.13 3.57 32.27
CA TYR A 228 18.48 2.95 33.55
C TYR A 228 19.14 3.96 34.51
N LEU A 229 20.13 4.72 34.04
CA LEU A 229 20.77 5.80 34.79
C LEU A 229 19.76 6.81 35.33
N ALA A 230 18.84 7.29 34.48
CA ALA A 230 17.82 8.26 34.86
C ALA A 230 16.85 7.72 35.91
N LEU A 231 16.43 6.45 35.77
CA LEU A 231 15.53 5.81 36.74
C LEU A 231 16.19 5.62 38.11
N VAL A 232 17.45 5.19 38.16
CA VAL A 232 18.16 4.91 39.42
C VAL A 232 18.60 6.19 40.13
N THR A 233 19.06 7.19 39.37
CA THR A 233 19.62 8.43 39.96
C THR A 233 18.63 9.57 40.07
N GLY A 234 17.46 9.48 39.41
CA GLY A 234 16.51 10.59 39.27
C GLY A 234 17.01 11.73 38.36
N THR A 235 18.09 11.51 37.61
CA THR A 235 18.67 12.52 36.71
C THR A 235 17.80 12.72 35.46
N ASN A 236 17.71 13.95 34.97
CA ASN A 236 17.06 14.23 33.68
C ASN A 236 17.81 13.52 32.54
N PRO A 237 17.16 12.61 31.76
CA PRO A 237 17.82 11.88 30.68
C PRO A 237 18.10 12.75 29.44
N VAL A 238 17.42 13.89 29.25
CA VAL A 238 17.46 14.67 27.99
C VAL A 238 18.88 15.05 27.57
N PRO A 239 19.78 15.56 28.44
CA PRO A 239 21.14 15.87 28.05
C PRO A 239 21.93 14.66 27.54
N ALA A 240 21.73 13.47 28.14
CA ALA A 240 22.38 12.24 27.70
C ALA A 240 21.75 11.69 26.41
N LEU A 241 20.44 11.85 26.21
CA LEU A 241 19.79 11.49 24.95
C LEU A 241 20.35 12.31 23.77
N VAL A 242 20.59 13.61 23.98
CA VAL A 242 21.14 14.51 22.94
C VAL A 242 22.65 14.38 22.80
N GLY A 243 23.40 14.35 23.91
CA GLY A 243 24.87 14.38 23.90
C GLY A 243 25.53 13.02 23.71
N PHE A 244 24.82 11.92 24.03
CA PHE A 244 25.34 10.56 23.93
C PHE A 244 24.55 9.71 22.91
N VAL A 245 23.24 9.55 23.09
CA VAL A 245 22.45 8.61 22.25
C VAL A 245 22.31 9.10 20.80
N LEU A 246 22.07 10.39 20.57
CA LEU A 246 21.90 10.94 19.22
C LEU A 246 23.17 10.81 18.35
N PRO A 247 24.39 11.16 18.80
CA PRO A 247 25.61 10.88 18.04
C PRO A 247 25.79 9.39 17.71
N VAL A 248 25.43 8.51 18.63
CA VAL A 248 25.49 7.05 18.41
C VAL A 248 24.47 6.60 17.37
N LEU A 249 23.24 7.12 17.43
CA LEU A 249 22.20 6.87 16.42
C LEU A 249 22.67 7.26 15.03
N LEU A 250 23.18 8.48 14.88
CA LEU A 250 23.68 8.99 13.60
C LEU A 250 24.87 8.18 13.09
N GLY A 251 25.81 7.86 13.99
CA GLY A 251 26.96 7.03 13.66
C GLY A 251 26.54 5.63 13.18
N ASN A 252 25.76 4.90 13.98
CA ASN A 252 25.28 3.56 13.59
C ASN A 252 24.54 3.59 12.24
N THR A 253 23.69 4.60 12.01
CA THR A 253 22.93 4.75 10.77
C THR A 253 23.84 4.96 9.57
N ILE A 254 24.74 5.94 9.64
CA ILE A 254 25.67 6.26 8.54
C ILE A 254 26.62 5.09 8.29
N GLY A 255 27.15 4.48 9.35
CA GLY A 255 28.02 3.30 9.24
C GLY A 255 27.38 2.14 8.49
N GLY A 256 26.12 1.83 8.81
CA GLY A 256 25.37 0.79 8.12
C GLY A 256 25.09 1.12 6.66
N VAL A 257 24.57 2.33 6.37
CA VAL A 257 24.27 2.81 5.02
C VAL A 257 25.53 2.84 4.13
N VAL A 258 26.69 3.23 4.68
CA VAL A 258 27.95 3.25 3.93
C VAL A 258 28.35 1.84 3.51
N LEU A 259 28.25 0.83 4.39
CA LEU A 259 28.56 -0.54 4.00
C LEU A 259 27.65 -1.00 2.86
N VAL A 260 26.34 -0.76 2.97
CA VAL A 260 25.41 -1.07 1.88
C VAL A 260 25.84 -0.37 0.62
N THR A 261 26.14 0.91 0.67
CA THR A 261 26.54 1.68 -0.52
C THR A 261 27.80 1.09 -1.16
N VAL A 262 28.78 0.65 -0.37
CA VAL A 262 30.03 0.05 -0.88
C VAL A 262 29.78 -1.33 -1.48
N VAL A 263 29.11 -2.22 -0.75
CA VAL A 263 28.77 -3.58 -1.23
C VAL A 263 27.85 -3.48 -2.45
N ASN A 264 26.85 -2.60 -2.39
CA ASN A 264 25.84 -2.34 -3.40
C ASN A 264 26.28 -1.33 -4.48
N TYR A 265 27.55 -0.95 -4.62
CA TYR A 265 28.01 -0.14 -5.76
C TYR A 265 29.28 -0.67 -6.39
N TYR A 266 30.05 -1.53 -5.69
CA TYR A 266 31.30 -2.07 -6.22
C TYR A 266 31.25 -3.57 -6.53
N GLN A 267 30.38 -4.37 -5.91
CA GLN A 267 30.41 -5.83 -6.11
C GLN A 267 29.40 -6.37 -7.13
N THR A 268 28.38 -5.60 -7.52
CA THR A 268 27.24 -6.14 -8.32
C THR A 268 27.04 -5.39 -9.65
N SER A 269 27.83 -4.35 -9.92
CA SER A 269 27.56 -3.31 -10.92
C SER A 269 27.50 -3.81 -12.37
N ASP A 270 28.22 -4.88 -12.69
CA ASP A 270 28.31 -5.39 -14.06
C ASP A 270 27.27 -6.49 -14.39
N ARG A 271 26.60 -7.09 -13.39
CA ARG A 271 25.57 -8.14 -13.58
C ARG A 271 24.17 -7.79 -13.06
N ARG A 272 24.01 -6.67 -12.34
CA ARG A 272 22.71 -6.11 -11.85
C ARG A 272 21.61 -6.04 -12.90
N LEU A 273 21.97 -5.79 -14.17
CA LEU A 273 21.03 -5.57 -15.28
C LEU A 273 20.60 -6.87 -15.98
N GLU A 274 21.25 -8.00 -15.69
CA GLU A 274 20.90 -9.31 -16.26
C GLU A 274 19.95 -10.12 -15.36
N ILE A 275 19.75 -9.69 -14.11
CA ILE A 275 18.81 -10.32 -13.18
C ILE A 275 17.38 -10.03 -13.65
N GLU A 276 16.66 -11.06 -14.10
CA GLU A 276 15.28 -11.01 -14.61
C GLU A 276 14.31 -10.22 -13.70
N ARG A 277 14.54 -10.20 -12.38
CA ARG A 277 13.76 -9.41 -11.41
C ARG A 277 13.82 -7.90 -11.65
N PHE A 278 14.89 -7.35 -12.22
CA PHE A 278 15.05 -5.90 -12.42
C PHE A 278 14.98 -5.47 -13.88
N ARG A 279 15.06 -6.41 -14.81
CA ARG A 279 15.10 -6.10 -16.25
C ARG A 279 13.77 -5.48 -16.74
N ASN A 280 12.66 -5.85 -16.11
CA ASN A 280 11.31 -5.36 -16.42
C ASN A 280 10.61 -4.66 -15.24
N VAL A 281 11.25 -4.51 -14.08
CA VAL A 281 10.63 -3.87 -12.90
C VAL A 281 10.89 -2.37 -12.91
N ARG A 282 9.80 -1.60 -12.97
CA ARG A 282 9.82 -0.14 -13.05
C ARG A 282 10.35 0.47 -11.75
N ARG A 283 11.34 1.35 -11.82
CA ARG A 283 11.84 2.13 -10.68
C ARG A 283 10.96 3.36 -10.42
N LEU A 284 10.79 3.75 -9.14
CA LEU A 284 10.12 5.00 -8.75
C LEU A 284 10.77 6.19 -9.46
N SER A 285 10.01 7.15 -9.98
CA SER A 285 10.56 8.43 -10.50
C SER A 285 11.33 9.19 -9.41
N LEU A 286 12.17 10.18 -9.77
CA LEU A 286 12.89 10.96 -8.75
C LEU A 286 11.94 11.68 -7.79
N ARG A 287 10.77 12.11 -8.28
CA ARG A 287 9.74 12.74 -7.46
C ARG A 287 9.10 11.75 -6.50
N GLU A 288 8.70 10.59 -6.97
CA GLU A 288 8.15 9.50 -6.14
C GLU A 288 9.17 8.99 -5.12
N TRP A 289 10.44 8.89 -5.51
CA TRP A 289 11.51 8.47 -4.62
C TRP A 289 11.71 9.45 -3.45
N LEU A 290 11.67 10.76 -3.71
CA LEU A 290 11.87 11.80 -2.69
C LEU A 290 10.61 12.08 -1.85
N ALA A 291 9.42 12.05 -2.46
CA ALA A 291 8.18 12.50 -1.82
C ALA A 291 7.16 11.37 -1.55
N GLY A 292 7.44 10.14 -1.98
CA GLY A 292 6.60 8.97 -1.72
C GLY A 292 5.17 9.14 -2.22
N SER A 293 4.21 8.79 -1.37
CA SER A 293 2.77 8.85 -1.68
C SER A 293 2.26 10.25 -2.02
N LEU A 294 2.99 11.31 -1.68
CA LEU A 294 2.63 12.69 -2.03
C LEU A 294 2.89 13.02 -3.51
N ALA A 295 3.74 12.25 -4.19
CA ALA A 295 4.12 12.48 -5.59
C ALA A 295 3.81 11.29 -6.52
N GLY A 296 3.19 10.22 -6.01
CA GLY A 296 2.86 9.01 -6.77
C GLY A 296 3.02 7.78 -5.89
N ARG A 297 3.83 6.81 -6.32
CA ARG A 297 4.07 5.56 -5.58
C ARG A 297 5.07 5.73 -4.44
N SER A 298 4.81 5.05 -3.33
CA SER A 298 5.75 4.93 -2.21
C SER A 298 6.62 3.65 -2.28
N TYR A 299 6.22 2.71 -3.14
CA TYR A 299 6.78 1.36 -3.32
C TYR A 299 6.49 0.80 -4.73
N VAL A 300 7.29 -0.15 -5.22
CA VAL A 300 7.13 -0.83 -6.54
C VAL A 300 6.65 -2.28 -6.36
N PRO A 301 5.56 -2.72 -7.00
CA PRO A 301 5.03 -4.09 -6.85
C PRO A 301 5.96 -5.23 -7.29
N VAL A 302 5.69 -6.43 -6.77
CA VAL A 302 6.50 -7.65 -6.93
C VAL A 302 6.43 -8.23 -8.35
N ILE A 303 5.28 -8.07 -9.00
CA ILE A 303 5.04 -8.27 -10.42
C ILE A 303 4.17 -7.09 -10.89
N ASP A 304 4.56 -6.45 -11.98
CA ASP A 304 3.81 -5.38 -12.62
C ASP A 304 3.96 -5.56 -14.14
N THR A 305 3.03 -6.28 -14.78
CA THR A 305 3.04 -6.48 -16.25
C THR A 305 2.31 -5.38 -17.01
N VAL A 306 1.91 -4.30 -16.34
CA VAL A 306 1.28 -3.16 -16.98
C VAL A 306 2.37 -2.42 -17.76
N GLU A 307 2.26 -2.38 -19.09
CA GLU A 307 3.18 -1.59 -19.93
C GLU A 307 2.82 -0.09 -19.89
N GLU A 308 3.75 0.79 -20.28
CA GLU A 308 3.41 2.19 -20.53
C GLU A 308 2.54 2.27 -21.79
N ILE A 309 1.24 2.44 -21.60
CA ILE A 309 0.32 2.47 -22.72
C ILE A 309 0.45 3.83 -23.40
N VAL A 310 0.90 3.83 -24.66
CA VAL A 310 0.95 5.02 -25.50
C VAL A 310 -0.47 5.60 -25.57
N ARG A 311 -0.64 6.84 -25.10
CA ARG A 311 -1.95 7.52 -25.12
C ARG A 311 -2.37 7.78 -26.57
N ASP A 312 -3.50 7.22 -26.96
CA ASP A 312 -4.36 7.81 -27.99
C ASP A 312 -5.32 8.77 -27.25
N PRO A 313 -5.19 10.10 -27.40
CA PRO A 313 -6.05 11.08 -26.73
C PRO A 313 -7.53 10.94 -27.11
N GLU A 314 -7.83 10.27 -28.22
CA GLU A 314 -9.19 10.08 -28.74
C GLU A 314 -9.83 8.76 -28.26
N ALA A 315 -9.08 7.89 -27.57
CA ALA A 315 -9.61 6.62 -27.08
C ALA A 315 -10.27 6.79 -25.72
N TYR A 316 -11.49 6.27 -25.56
CA TYR A 316 -12.20 6.21 -24.28
C TYR A 316 -11.79 4.93 -23.53
N ARG A 317 -11.16 5.07 -22.37
CA ARG A 317 -10.48 3.98 -21.67
C ARG A 317 -11.17 3.65 -20.37
N ILE A 318 -11.53 2.37 -20.21
CA ILE A 318 -12.09 1.83 -18.98
C ILE A 318 -11.06 0.90 -18.33
N LEU A 319 -10.71 1.15 -17.07
CA LEU A 319 -9.87 0.27 -16.27
C LEU A 319 -10.74 -0.62 -15.39
N VAL A 320 -10.49 -1.93 -15.42
CA VAL A 320 -11.25 -2.93 -14.66
C VAL A 320 -10.30 -3.72 -13.76
N PRO A 321 -10.05 -3.27 -12.52
CA PRO A 321 -9.28 -4.04 -11.55
C PRO A 321 -10.13 -5.19 -11.01
N ILE A 322 -9.60 -6.42 -11.07
CA ILE A 322 -10.27 -7.64 -10.60
C ILE A 322 -9.33 -8.45 -9.70
N ALA A 323 -9.83 -8.97 -8.58
CA ALA A 323 -9.11 -9.94 -7.74
C ALA A 323 -9.30 -11.38 -8.20
N ASN A 324 -10.44 -11.71 -8.82
CA ASN A 324 -10.78 -13.06 -9.25
C ASN A 324 -11.52 -13.04 -10.59
N PRO A 325 -10.82 -13.29 -11.71
CA PRO A 325 -11.40 -13.26 -13.05
C PRO A 325 -12.58 -14.22 -13.29
N ARG A 326 -12.77 -15.23 -12.42
CA ARG A 326 -13.89 -16.16 -12.54
C ARG A 326 -15.19 -15.62 -11.99
N THR A 327 -15.13 -14.90 -10.88
CA THR A 327 -16.32 -14.37 -10.19
C THR A 327 -16.67 -12.98 -10.68
N GLU A 328 -15.68 -12.17 -11.03
CA GLU A 328 -15.84 -10.77 -11.46
C GLU A 328 -16.03 -10.63 -12.99
N ALA A 329 -16.49 -11.69 -13.66
CA ALA A 329 -16.77 -11.63 -15.11
C ALA A 329 -17.92 -10.67 -15.44
N GLY A 330 -18.83 -10.40 -14.49
CA GLY A 330 -19.93 -9.44 -14.61
C GLY A 330 -19.42 -8.01 -14.84
N VAL A 331 -18.48 -7.54 -14.02
CA VAL A 331 -17.91 -6.19 -14.16
C VAL A 331 -17.08 -6.00 -15.43
N VAL A 332 -16.37 -7.04 -15.88
CA VAL A 332 -15.67 -7.01 -17.18
C VAL A 332 -16.69 -6.86 -18.33
N ARG A 333 -17.80 -7.58 -18.26
CA ARG A 333 -18.87 -7.52 -19.28
C ARG A 333 -19.54 -6.16 -19.31
N LEU A 334 -19.86 -5.60 -18.15
CA LEU A 334 -20.39 -4.24 -18.01
C LEU A 334 -19.43 -3.22 -18.63
N ALA A 335 -18.14 -3.29 -18.31
CA ALA A 335 -17.13 -2.40 -18.89
C ALA A 335 -17.05 -2.54 -20.42
N CYS A 336 -17.11 -3.76 -20.97
CA CYS A 336 -17.16 -3.96 -22.41
C CYS A 336 -18.42 -3.38 -23.05
N GLN A 337 -19.60 -3.51 -22.43
CA GLN A 337 -20.83 -2.88 -22.91
C GLN A 337 -20.68 -1.36 -22.95
N LEU A 338 -20.16 -0.75 -21.88
CA LEU A 338 -19.94 0.70 -21.81
C LEU A 338 -18.92 1.20 -22.83
N ALA A 339 -17.85 0.44 -23.07
CA ALA A 339 -16.85 0.80 -24.07
C ALA A 339 -17.36 0.64 -25.51
N SER A 340 -18.27 -0.31 -25.77
CA SER A 340 -18.77 -0.61 -27.12
C SER A 340 -19.58 0.53 -27.75
N SER A 341 -20.15 1.43 -26.96
CA SER A 341 -20.85 2.62 -27.47
C SER A 341 -19.90 3.75 -27.91
N ARG A 342 -18.58 3.56 -27.80
CA ARG A 342 -17.56 4.56 -28.13
C ARG A 342 -16.77 4.11 -29.34
N GLU A 343 -16.56 5.00 -30.30
CA GLU A 343 -15.85 4.71 -31.57
C GLU A 343 -14.44 4.13 -31.36
N LYS A 344 -13.76 4.57 -30.28
CA LYS A 344 -12.44 4.07 -29.85
C LYS A 344 -12.47 3.57 -28.41
N GLY A 345 -13.47 2.79 -28.04
CA GLY A 345 -13.57 2.17 -26.73
C GLY A 345 -12.45 1.17 -26.46
N LYS A 346 -11.77 1.30 -25.31
CA LYS A 346 -10.75 0.36 -24.84
C LYS A 346 -11.03 -0.08 -23.41
N VAL A 347 -10.87 -1.37 -23.14
CA VAL A 347 -10.99 -1.93 -21.79
C VAL A 347 -9.66 -2.51 -21.38
N HIS A 348 -9.16 -2.12 -20.21
CA HIS A 348 -7.95 -2.70 -19.63
C HIS A 348 -8.31 -3.45 -18.35
N VAL A 349 -8.27 -4.77 -18.42
CA VAL A 349 -8.51 -5.64 -17.27
C VAL A 349 -7.20 -5.88 -16.55
N VAL A 350 -7.13 -5.56 -15.26
CA VAL A 350 -5.94 -5.79 -14.45
C VAL A 350 -6.26 -6.78 -13.34
N HIS A 351 -5.65 -7.96 -13.40
CA HIS A 351 -5.73 -8.96 -12.34
C HIS A 351 -4.80 -8.57 -11.19
N VAL A 352 -5.39 -8.11 -10.09
CA VAL A 352 -4.67 -7.65 -8.90
C VAL A 352 -4.65 -8.79 -7.88
N VAL A 353 -3.49 -9.44 -7.76
CA VAL A 353 -3.28 -10.58 -6.86
C VAL A 353 -2.67 -10.10 -5.56
N GLN A 354 -3.37 -10.36 -4.45
CA GLN A 354 -2.86 -10.10 -3.11
C GLN A 354 -1.70 -11.05 -2.80
N ALA A 355 -0.48 -10.50 -2.70
CA ALA A 355 0.69 -11.27 -2.30
C ALA A 355 0.59 -11.67 -0.82
N PRO A 356 0.90 -12.93 -0.44
CA PRO A 356 1.09 -13.26 0.96
C PRO A 356 2.20 -12.40 1.55
N ARG A 357 2.03 -11.97 2.82
CA ARG A 357 2.97 -11.06 3.46
C ARG A 357 4.39 -11.61 3.49
N ARG A 358 4.58 -12.93 3.64
CA ARG A 358 5.90 -13.59 3.62
C ARG A 358 6.04 -14.53 2.44
N TRP A 359 7.08 -14.33 1.63
CA TRP A 359 7.54 -15.31 0.65
C TRP A 359 8.86 -15.91 1.16
N SER A 360 9.03 -17.23 1.02
CA SER A 360 10.37 -17.81 1.19
C SER A 360 11.21 -17.41 -0.03
N PRO A 361 12.46 -16.92 0.14
CA PRO A 361 13.28 -16.48 -0.98
C PRO A 361 13.49 -17.56 -2.05
N ASP A 362 13.55 -18.83 -1.66
CA ASP A 362 13.73 -19.96 -2.58
C ASP A 362 12.41 -20.38 -3.28
N ALA A 363 11.25 -19.98 -2.74
CA ALA A 363 9.93 -20.26 -3.32
C ALA A 363 9.47 -19.17 -4.30
N GLU A 364 10.01 -17.95 -4.19
CA GLU A 364 9.52 -16.75 -4.86
C GLU A 364 9.57 -16.81 -6.40
N ARG A 365 10.65 -17.32 -7.02
CA ARG A 365 10.72 -17.45 -8.50
C ARG A 365 9.67 -18.44 -9.03
N VAL A 366 9.62 -19.63 -8.44
CA VAL A 366 8.65 -20.68 -8.80
C VAL A 366 7.21 -20.20 -8.56
N GLN A 367 6.99 -19.41 -7.52
CA GLN A 367 5.68 -18.82 -7.22
C GLN A 367 5.30 -17.75 -8.25
N ARG A 368 6.23 -16.86 -8.66
CA ARG A 368 5.98 -15.84 -9.68
C ARG A 368 5.54 -16.44 -11.01
N ASP A 369 6.32 -17.39 -11.54
CA ASP A 369 6.03 -17.98 -12.86
C ASP A 369 4.70 -18.73 -12.84
N ARG A 370 4.39 -19.39 -11.72
CA ARG A 370 3.10 -20.04 -11.49
C ARG A 370 1.95 -19.02 -11.46
N ILE A 371 2.09 -17.93 -10.70
CA ILE A 371 1.06 -16.89 -10.56
C ILE A 371 0.82 -16.22 -11.91
N SER A 372 1.87 -15.86 -12.65
CA SER A 372 1.76 -15.23 -13.97
C SER A 372 1.08 -16.18 -14.97
N GLY A 373 1.52 -17.45 -15.03
CA GLY A 373 0.92 -18.44 -15.93
C GLY A 373 -0.53 -18.78 -15.58
N GLU A 374 -0.87 -18.86 -14.29
CA GLU A 374 -2.25 -19.07 -13.86
C GLU A 374 -3.13 -17.85 -14.15
N SER A 375 -2.64 -16.64 -13.87
CA SER A 375 -3.34 -15.38 -14.17
C SER A 375 -3.62 -15.24 -15.66
N GLU A 376 -2.63 -15.52 -16.51
CA GLU A 376 -2.75 -15.49 -17.96
C GLU A 376 -3.87 -16.43 -18.46
N ARG A 377 -3.96 -17.63 -17.88
CA ARG A 377 -5.04 -18.58 -18.17
C ARG A 377 -6.40 -18.09 -17.68
N LEU A 378 -6.47 -17.48 -16.49
CA LEU A 378 -7.72 -16.96 -15.94
C LEU A 378 -8.25 -15.75 -16.73
N LEU A 379 -7.35 -14.94 -17.30
CA LEU A 379 -7.69 -13.76 -18.09
C LEU A 379 -8.14 -14.09 -19.52
N GLU A 380 -8.01 -15.34 -19.97
CA GLU A 380 -8.47 -15.77 -21.30
C GLU A 380 -9.99 -15.58 -21.47
N ASP A 381 -10.77 -15.82 -20.40
CA ASP A 381 -12.21 -15.59 -20.41
C ASP A 381 -12.55 -14.09 -20.52
N ALA A 382 -11.77 -13.22 -19.87
CA ALA A 382 -11.93 -11.76 -20.02
C ALA A 382 -11.68 -11.31 -21.47
N ARG A 383 -10.66 -11.84 -22.13
CA ARG A 383 -10.39 -11.56 -23.57
C ARG A 383 -11.53 -12.04 -24.46
N ARG A 384 -12.13 -13.19 -24.14
CA ARG A 384 -13.30 -13.70 -24.86
C ARG A 384 -14.52 -12.79 -24.69
N ILE A 385 -14.73 -12.22 -23.50
CA ILE A 385 -15.79 -11.22 -23.26
C ILE A 385 -15.57 -9.97 -24.13
N GLY A 386 -14.34 -9.45 -24.19
CA GLY A 386 -13.99 -8.30 -25.04
C GLY A 386 -14.26 -8.54 -26.52
N ALA A 387 -13.86 -9.71 -27.04
CA ALA A 387 -14.09 -10.09 -28.43
C ALA A 387 -15.59 -10.15 -28.81
N ASN A 388 -16.46 -10.52 -27.87
CA ASN A 388 -17.91 -10.56 -28.11
C ASN A 388 -18.58 -9.18 -28.21
N HIS A 389 -17.90 -8.11 -27.77
CA HIS A 389 -18.43 -6.74 -27.76
C HIS A 389 -17.72 -5.80 -28.75
N ASP A 390 -16.83 -6.34 -29.60
CA ASP A 390 -16.01 -5.56 -30.55
C ASP A 390 -15.19 -4.44 -29.90
N VAL A 391 -14.68 -4.69 -28.69
CA VAL A 391 -13.87 -3.74 -27.92
C VAL A 391 -12.42 -4.20 -27.87
N ALA A 392 -11.47 -3.27 -28.03
CA ALA A 392 -10.06 -3.54 -27.80
C ALA A 392 -9.82 -3.78 -26.30
N LEU A 393 -9.62 -5.05 -25.92
CA LEU A 393 -9.38 -5.46 -24.55
C LEU A 393 -7.92 -5.85 -24.32
N GLU A 394 -7.29 -5.15 -23.38
CA GLU A 394 -5.94 -5.42 -22.88
C GLU A 394 -6.01 -6.06 -21.50
N THR A 395 -5.03 -6.89 -21.16
CA THR A 395 -4.98 -7.59 -19.87
C THR A 395 -3.60 -7.47 -19.24
N SER A 396 -3.54 -7.23 -17.93
CA SER A 396 -2.29 -7.23 -17.16
C SER A 396 -2.47 -7.91 -15.82
N THR A 397 -1.36 -8.28 -15.17
CA THR A 397 -1.34 -8.86 -13.83
C THR A 397 -0.43 -8.02 -12.93
N VAL A 398 -0.92 -7.71 -11.74
CA VAL A 398 -0.16 -7.03 -10.70
C VAL A 398 -0.21 -7.85 -9.43
N VAL A 399 0.97 -8.16 -8.87
CA VAL A 399 1.08 -8.90 -7.61
C VAL A 399 1.61 -7.94 -6.55
N THR A 400 0.79 -7.64 -5.54
CA THR A 400 1.08 -6.61 -4.55
C THR A 400 0.59 -7.03 -3.15
N PRO A 401 1.33 -6.71 -2.08
CA PRO A 401 0.82 -6.85 -0.72
C PRO A 401 -0.19 -5.75 -0.35
N ARG A 402 -0.40 -4.76 -1.24
CA ARG A 402 -1.35 -3.66 -1.07
C ARG A 402 -2.28 -3.54 -2.28
N SER A 403 -3.21 -4.48 -2.41
CA SER A 403 -4.06 -4.58 -3.61
C SER A 403 -5.00 -3.40 -3.78
N PHE A 404 -5.47 -2.81 -2.67
CA PHE A 404 -6.42 -1.70 -2.75
C PHE A 404 -5.74 -0.38 -3.14
N GLU A 405 -4.62 -0.02 -2.49
CA GLU A 405 -3.80 1.16 -2.85
C GLU A 405 -3.32 1.08 -4.31
N GLU A 406 -3.10 -0.14 -4.81
CA GLU A 406 -2.66 -0.35 -6.19
C GLU A 406 -3.72 0.04 -7.22
N ILE A 407 -5.03 -0.08 -6.92
CA ILE A 407 -6.10 0.32 -7.84
C ILE A 407 -6.00 1.81 -8.19
N PHE A 408 -5.92 2.67 -7.17
CA PHE A 408 -5.79 4.12 -7.37
C PHE A 408 -4.49 4.48 -8.08
N THR A 409 -3.46 3.72 -7.78
CA THR A 409 -2.17 3.87 -8.39
C THR A 409 -2.21 3.50 -9.88
N LEU A 410 -2.91 2.43 -10.25
CA LEU A 410 -3.17 2.04 -11.63
C LEU A 410 -4.02 3.09 -12.35
N ALA A 411 -5.07 3.59 -11.71
CA ALA A 411 -5.92 4.65 -12.26
C ALA A 411 -5.13 5.94 -12.52
N ARG A 412 -4.27 6.39 -11.60
CA ARG A 412 -3.39 7.54 -11.84
C ARG A 412 -2.40 7.29 -12.98
N ARG A 413 -1.82 6.08 -13.02
CA ARG A 413 -0.78 5.70 -13.99
C ARG A 413 -1.31 5.55 -15.40
N THR A 414 -2.44 4.87 -15.56
CA THR A 414 -3.06 4.61 -16.86
C THR A 414 -3.99 5.73 -17.28
N SER A 415 -4.39 6.60 -16.34
CA SER A 415 -5.30 7.72 -16.54
C SER A 415 -6.53 7.33 -17.36
N PRO A 416 -7.30 6.32 -16.91
CA PRO A 416 -8.51 5.93 -17.61
C PRO A 416 -9.56 7.03 -17.46
N ASP A 417 -10.55 7.04 -18.36
CA ASP A 417 -11.70 7.93 -18.23
C ASP A 417 -12.66 7.42 -17.15
N LEU A 418 -12.77 6.08 -17.02
CA LEU A 418 -13.63 5.41 -16.05
C LEU A 418 -12.90 4.21 -15.41
N VAL A 419 -13.08 4.02 -14.10
CA VAL A 419 -12.75 2.77 -13.41
C VAL A 419 -14.04 2.02 -13.09
N VAL A 420 -14.15 0.77 -13.52
CA VAL A 420 -15.28 -0.12 -13.17
C VAL A 420 -14.76 -1.24 -12.31
N MET A 421 -15.27 -1.39 -11.09
CA MET A 421 -14.79 -2.42 -10.16
C MET A 421 -15.92 -3.06 -9.37
N ASP A 422 -15.72 -4.31 -8.95
CA ASP A 422 -16.66 -5.01 -8.06
C ASP A 422 -16.50 -4.50 -6.62
N TRP A 423 -17.60 -4.55 -5.87
CA TRP A 423 -17.75 -4.28 -4.45
C TRP A 423 -17.37 -5.47 -3.57
N ASP A 424 -17.30 -6.69 -4.12
CA ASP A 424 -17.25 -7.96 -3.37
C ASP A 424 -16.53 -7.89 -2.02
N ARG A 425 -17.26 -8.28 -0.96
CA ARG A 425 -16.83 -8.27 0.45
C ARG A 425 -15.63 -9.18 0.71
N GLU A 426 -15.44 -10.19 -0.15
CA GLU A 426 -14.35 -11.17 -0.09
C GLU A 426 -13.19 -10.87 -1.05
N GLY A 427 -13.37 -9.95 -2.02
CA GLY A 427 -12.37 -9.53 -3.00
C GLY A 427 -11.47 -8.37 -2.54
N LEU A 428 -11.20 -7.40 -3.42
CA LEU A 428 -10.25 -6.29 -3.23
C LEU A 428 -10.57 -5.41 -2.00
N TRP A 429 -11.85 -5.33 -1.63
CA TRP A 429 -12.31 -4.58 -0.46
C TRP A 429 -11.96 -5.24 0.87
N SER A 430 -11.76 -6.55 0.89
CA SER A 430 -11.26 -7.24 2.08
C SER A 430 -9.84 -6.81 2.44
N SER A 431 -9.00 -6.62 1.42
CA SER A 431 -7.64 -6.11 1.56
C SER A 431 -7.60 -4.67 2.06
N ALA A 432 -8.50 -3.80 1.58
CA ALA A 432 -8.64 -2.42 2.05
C ALA A 432 -8.79 -2.32 3.59
N ARG A 433 -9.56 -3.24 4.20
CA ARG A 433 -9.76 -3.30 5.66
C ARG A 433 -8.48 -3.67 6.41
N ALA A 434 -7.68 -4.55 5.84
CA ALA A 434 -6.39 -4.96 6.40
C ALA A 434 -5.30 -3.89 6.20
N GLU A 435 -5.36 -3.15 5.09
CA GLU A 435 -4.41 -2.12 4.69
C GLU A 435 -4.61 -0.79 5.42
N ARG A 436 -5.85 -0.46 5.84
CA ARG A 436 -6.24 0.82 6.47
C ARG A 436 -5.64 2.06 5.77
N PRO A 437 -6.00 2.33 4.50
CA PRO A 437 -5.49 3.49 3.77
C PRO A 437 -6.13 4.77 4.31
N LEU A 438 -5.66 5.27 5.46
CA LEU A 438 -6.11 6.51 6.09
C LEU A 438 -5.85 7.75 5.22
N VAL A 439 -4.96 7.65 4.24
CA VAL A 439 -4.49 8.80 3.43
C VAL A 439 -5.20 8.88 2.08
N GLU A 440 -5.49 7.76 1.41
CA GLU A 440 -6.10 7.80 0.07
C GLU A 440 -7.58 8.17 0.07
N LEU A 441 -8.28 7.96 1.18
CA LEU A 441 -9.65 8.46 1.40
C LEU A 441 -9.75 10.00 1.42
N THR A 442 -8.60 10.70 1.51
CA THR A 442 -8.53 12.16 1.48
C THR A 442 -8.10 12.73 0.14
N ASN A 443 -7.66 11.89 -0.81
CA ASN A 443 -7.13 12.33 -2.11
C ASN A 443 -8.23 12.44 -3.18
N ARG A 444 -8.10 13.41 -4.09
CA ARG A 444 -9.06 13.60 -5.20
C ARG A 444 -9.08 12.33 -6.07
N LEU A 445 -10.27 11.90 -6.50
CA LEU A 445 -10.39 10.80 -7.46
C LEU A 445 -9.63 11.15 -8.74
N PRO A 446 -8.85 10.22 -9.32
CA PRO A 446 -8.09 10.48 -10.54
C PRO A 446 -8.96 10.57 -11.80
N CYS A 447 -10.15 9.97 -11.78
CA CYS A 447 -11.12 9.86 -12.88
C CYS A 447 -12.48 9.43 -12.32
N ASP A 448 -13.46 9.19 -13.20
CA ASP A 448 -14.78 8.69 -12.80
C ASP A 448 -14.69 7.24 -12.29
N PHE A 449 -15.51 6.90 -11.29
CA PHE A 449 -15.57 5.57 -10.70
C PHE A 449 -17.00 5.01 -10.75
N LEU A 450 -17.09 3.73 -11.10
CA LEU A 450 -18.30 2.92 -11.02
C LEU A 450 -18.01 1.68 -10.18
N VAL A 451 -18.66 1.57 -9.03
CA VAL A 451 -18.51 0.44 -8.10
C VAL A 451 -19.76 -0.41 -8.14
N ALA A 452 -19.61 -1.68 -8.49
CA ALA A 452 -20.70 -2.61 -8.72
C ALA A 452 -20.86 -3.59 -7.56
N ASN A 453 -22.03 -3.64 -6.94
CA ASN A 453 -22.42 -4.75 -6.07
C ASN A 453 -23.07 -5.83 -6.93
N ASP A 454 -22.27 -6.79 -7.37
CA ASP A 454 -22.68 -7.80 -8.35
C ASP A 454 -23.70 -8.79 -7.77
N ARG A 455 -24.92 -8.76 -8.32
CA ARG A 455 -25.96 -9.77 -8.14
C ARG A 455 -26.48 -10.26 -9.50
N GLY A 456 -25.56 -10.45 -10.43
CA GLY A 456 -25.78 -10.81 -11.83
C GLY A 456 -25.51 -9.65 -12.82
N LEU A 457 -25.50 -8.40 -12.33
CA LEU A 457 -25.34 -7.18 -13.12
C LEU A 457 -26.22 -7.13 -14.38
N ASP A 458 -27.47 -7.59 -14.25
CA ASP A 458 -28.45 -7.60 -15.33
C ASP A 458 -28.99 -6.17 -15.58
N PRO A 459 -28.71 -5.55 -16.73
CA PRO A 459 -29.13 -4.18 -17.02
C PRO A 459 -30.57 -4.10 -17.55
N SER A 460 -31.36 -5.19 -17.58
CA SER A 460 -32.68 -5.22 -18.23
C SER A 460 -33.66 -4.16 -17.72
N ARG A 461 -33.72 -3.92 -16.40
CA ARG A 461 -34.58 -2.91 -15.76
C ARG A 461 -33.78 -2.10 -14.75
N ILE A 462 -33.49 -0.85 -15.11
CA ILE A 462 -32.66 0.07 -14.35
C ILE A 462 -33.56 1.07 -13.62
N LEU A 463 -33.41 1.15 -12.30
CA LEU A 463 -33.91 2.26 -11.50
C LEU A 463 -32.78 3.24 -11.22
N LEU A 464 -32.99 4.52 -11.55
CA LEU A 464 -32.04 5.60 -11.31
C LEU A 464 -32.71 6.68 -10.44
N PRO A 465 -32.55 6.60 -9.11
CA PRO A 465 -32.92 7.68 -8.22
C PRO A 465 -31.96 8.87 -8.38
N THR A 466 -32.52 10.07 -8.57
CA THR A 466 -31.72 11.28 -8.78
C THR A 466 -32.28 12.47 -8.02
N ALA A 467 -31.38 13.25 -7.43
CA ALA A 467 -31.64 14.63 -6.98
C ALA A 467 -30.82 15.63 -7.82
N GLY A 468 -30.31 15.18 -8.98
CA GLY A 468 -29.36 15.89 -9.83
C GLY A 468 -27.92 15.78 -9.32
N GLY A 469 -27.04 16.57 -9.91
CA GLY A 469 -25.63 16.67 -9.53
C GLY A 469 -24.71 15.69 -10.26
N PRO A 470 -23.39 15.87 -10.12
CA PRO A 470 -22.39 15.27 -11.01
C PRO A 470 -22.38 13.74 -11.01
N ASP A 471 -22.68 13.11 -9.87
CA ASP A 471 -22.72 11.65 -9.74
C ASP A 471 -23.98 11.07 -10.39
N SER A 472 -25.10 11.80 -10.32
CA SER A 472 -26.33 11.46 -11.04
C SER A 472 -26.14 11.63 -12.55
N ASP A 473 -25.40 12.66 -12.98
CA ASP A 473 -25.08 12.87 -14.39
C ASP A 473 -24.23 11.72 -14.95
N LEU A 474 -23.29 11.18 -14.16
CA LEU A 474 -22.54 9.96 -14.53
C LEU A 474 -23.46 8.73 -14.63
N ASN A 475 -24.38 8.54 -13.67
CA ASN A 475 -25.37 7.46 -13.77
C ASN A 475 -26.25 7.61 -15.02
N ALA A 476 -26.64 8.83 -15.39
CA ALA A 476 -27.42 9.09 -16.59
C ALA A 476 -26.65 8.70 -17.86
N GLU A 477 -25.36 9.05 -17.93
CA GLU A 477 -24.48 8.65 -19.04
C GLU A 477 -24.39 7.12 -19.16
N VAL A 478 -24.22 6.41 -18.03
CA VAL A 478 -24.15 4.95 -17.99
C VAL A 478 -25.50 4.32 -18.39
N ALA A 479 -26.62 4.80 -17.83
CA ALA A 479 -27.96 4.30 -18.14
C ALA A 479 -28.31 4.48 -19.62
N ARG A 480 -27.96 5.62 -20.23
CA ARG A 480 -28.18 5.86 -21.66
C ARG A 480 -27.42 4.85 -22.52
N VAL A 481 -26.16 4.58 -22.19
CA VAL A 481 -25.35 3.59 -22.92
C VAL A 481 -25.94 2.19 -22.78
N LEU A 482 -26.39 1.80 -21.58
CA LEU A 482 -27.02 0.49 -21.38
C LEU A 482 -28.38 0.37 -22.07
N ARG A 483 -29.14 1.47 -22.19
CA ARG A 483 -30.36 1.50 -23.00
C ARG A 483 -30.04 1.26 -24.48
N GLU A 484 -28.99 1.88 -25.01
CA GLU A 484 -28.57 1.75 -26.41
C GLU A 484 -28.00 0.35 -26.73
N VAL A 485 -27.14 -0.18 -25.87
CA VAL A 485 -26.37 -1.41 -26.13
C VAL A 485 -27.08 -2.66 -25.62
N ALA A 486 -27.85 -2.56 -24.54
CA ALA A 486 -28.49 -3.69 -23.87
C ALA A 486 -30.03 -3.64 -23.88
N ASN A 487 -30.65 -2.64 -24.54
CA ASN A 487 -32.09 -2.41 -24.53
C ASN A 487 -32.69 -2.32 -23.12
N ALA A 488 -31.95 -1.71 -22.19
CA ALA A 488 -32.38 -1.51 -20.82
C ALA A 488 -33.65 -0.62 -20.74
N GLU A 489 -34.63 -1.04 -19.95
CA GLU A 489 -35.74 -0.18 -19.54
C GLU A 489 -35.26 0.71 -18.37
N VAL A 490 -35.34 2.03 -18.54
CA VAL A 490 -34.86 2.99 -17.53
C VAL A 490 -36.06 3.67 -16.86
N GLU A 491 -36.09 3.61 -15.54
CA GLU A 491 -37.02 4.35 -14.68
C GLU A 491 -36.24 5.36 -13.84
N LEU A 492 -36.68 6.62 -13.87
CA LEU A 492 -36.14 7.72 -13.07
C LEU A 492 -37.01 7.92 -11.83
N LEU A 493 -36.36 7.99 -10.67
CA LEU A 493 -37.03 8.24 -9.39
C LEU A 493 -36.54 9.53 -8.75
N HIS A 494 -37.48 10.32 -8.21
CA HIS A 494 -37.18 11.45 -7.35
C HIS A 494 -38.04 11.35 -6.10
N VAL A 495 -37.41 11.48 -4.93
CA VAL A 495 -38.12 11.45 -3.65
C VAL A 495 -38.18 12.86 -3.09
N VAL A 496 -39.40 13.36 -2.88
CA VAL A 496 -39.67 14.68 -2.30
C VAL A 496 -40.01 14.55 -0.81
N ASP A 497 -39.77 15.63 -0.05
CA ASP A 497 -40.05 15.63 1.40
C ASP A 497 -41.55 15.50 1.73
N ASP A 498 -42.43 16.10 0.91
CA ASP A 498 -43.89 16.14 1.12
C ASP A 498 -44.64 15.89 -0.19
N ALA A 499 -45.81 15.22 -0.11
CA ALA A 499 -46.68 14.95 -1.26
C ALA A 499 -47.13 16.24 -1.99
N ALA A 500 -47.17 17.38 -1.29
CA ALA A 500 -47.45 18.68 -1.91
C ALA A 500 -46.42 19.08 -2.98
N ASP A 501 -45.19 18.57 -2.89
CA ASP A 501 -44.07 18.91 -3.78
C ASP A 501 -43.94 17.93 -4.97
N GLU A 502 -44.79 16.90 -5.08
CA GLU A 502 -44.70 15.88 -6.14
C GLU A 502 -44.76 16.49 -7.55
N ARG A 503 -45.61 17.52 -7.76
CA ARG A 503 -45.68 18.25 -9.04
C ARG A 503 -44.38 18.97 -9.39
N ALA A 504 -43.68 19.50 -8.40
CA ALA A 504 -42.39 20.16 -8.60
C ALA A 504 -41.29 19.12 -8.86
N GLY A 505 -41.33 17.98 -8.16
CA GLY A 505 -40.45 16.84 -8.40
C GLY A 505 -40.59 16.25 -9.80
N GLU A 506 -41.83 16.15 -10.31
CA GLU A 506 -42.09 15.63 -11.67
C GLU A 506 -41.57 16.60 -12.74
N ALA A 507 -41.76 17.91 -12.55
CA ALA A 507 -41.19 18.91 -13.44
C ALA A 507 -39.65 18.85 -13.44
N PHE A 508 -39.04 18.73 -12.26
CA PHE A 508 -37.60 18.55 -12.11
C PHE A 508 -37.10 17.31 -12.87
N LEU A 509 -37.75 16.15 -12.69
CA LEU A 509 -37.33 14.93 -13.36
C LEU A 509 -37.47 15.01 -14.88
N ARG A 510 -38.54 15.64 -15.40
CA ARG A 510 -38.71 15.81 -16.85
C ARG A 510 -37.63 16.71 -17.44
N ASP A 511 -37.35 17.84 -16.80
CA ASP A 511 -36.31 18.76 -17.26
C ASP A 511 -34.93 18.08 -17.19
N TRP A 512 -34.63 17.39 -16.08
CA TRP A 512 -33.37 16.66 -15.92
C TRP A 512 -33.24 15.50 -16.91
N ALA A 513 -34.32 14.75 -17.17
CA ALA A 513 -34.34 13.68 -18.16
C ALA A 513 -34.03 14.21 -19.57
N ALA A 514 -34.64 15.33 -19.95
CA ALA A 514 -34.42 15.97 -21.24
C ALA A 514 -32.97 16.44 -21.42
N ASP A 515 -32.39 17.04 -20.39
CA ASP A 515 -31.00 17.50 -20.42
C ASP A 515 -29.99 16.34 -20.56
N HIS A 516 -30.39 15.11 -20.20
CA HIS A 516 -29.53 13.91 -20.24
C HIS A 516 -29.92 12.90 -21.34
N GLY A 517 -30.87 13.25 -22.21
CA GLY A 517 -31.32 12.38 -23.31
C GLY A 517 -32.07 11.12 -22.84
N LEU A 518 -32.80 11.23 -21.73
CA LEU A 518 -33.64 10.18 -21.14
C LEU A 518 -35.13 10.57 -21.18
N ASP A 519 -35.56 11.38 -22.16
CA ASP A 519 -36.92 11.92 -22.29
C ASP A 519 -38.05 10.86 -22.30
N ASP A 520 -37.72 9.67 -22.78
CA ASP A 520 -38.59 8.51 -22.94
C ASP A 520 -38.55 7.54 -21.75
N ALA A 521 -37.73 7.82 -20.73
CA ALA A 521 -37.67 7.03 -19.51
C ALA A 521 -38.98 7.15 -18.72
N ALA A 522 -39.35 6.07 -18.02
CA ALA A 522 -40.45 6.13 -17.06
C ALA A 522 -40.05 7.06 -15.90
N ILE A 523 -40.98 7.89 -15.43
CA ILE A 523 -40.72 8.86 -14.35
C ILE A 523 -41.66 8.55 -13.20
N THR A 524 -41.07 8.37 -12.01
CA THR A 524 -41.78 8.14 -10.76
C THR A 524 -41.35 9.18 -9.73
N VAL A 525 -42.31 9.78 -9.04
CA VAL A 525 -42.07 10.67 -7.90
C VAL A 525 -42.74 10.06 -6.67
N ASP A 526 -41.98 9.85 -5.60
CA ASP A 526 -42.49 9.37 -4.31
C ASP A 526 -42.26 10.43 -3.24
N SER A 527 -42.98 10.36 -2.13
CA SER A 527 -42.86 11.30 -1.01
C SER A 527 -42.49 10.61 0.30
N GLY A 528 -41.71 11.30 1.14
CA GLY A 528 -41.28 10.85 2.46
C GLY A 528 -39.81 10.46 2.54
N ASP A 529 -39.49 9.45 3.35
CA ASP A 529 -38.10 9.06 3.57
C ASP A 529 -37.46 8.46 2.30
N VAL A 530 -36.33 9.05 1.88
CA VAL A 530 -35.61 8.71 0.64
C VAL A 530 -35.25 7.23 0.54
N GLU A 531 -34.68 6.66 1.59
CA GLU A 531 -34.17 5.30 1.57
C GLU A 531 -35.28 4.23 1.42
N PRO A 532 -36.34 4.22 2.27
CA PRO A 532 -37.48 3.34 2.07
C PRO A 532 -38.19 3.51 0.72
N ALA A 533 -38.27 4.74 0.19
CA ALA A 533 -38.87 5.00 -1.12
C ALA A 533 -38.07 4.34 -2.25
N ILE A 534 -36.74 4.50 -2.24
CA ILE A 534 -35.86 3.84 -3.22
C ILE A 534 -35.98 2.31 -3.10
N ALA A 535 -35.95 1.75 -1.89
CA ALA A 535 -36.05 0.31 -1.68
C ALA A 535 -37.37 -0.27 -2.21
N ARG A 536 -38.50 0.44 -1.99
CA ARG A 536 -39.81 0.03 -2.55
C ARG A 536 -39.81 0.05 -4.07
N ALA A 537 -39.33 1.13 -4.68
CA ALA A 537 -39.29 1.27 -6.14
C ALA A 537 -38.35 0.23 -6.80
N ALA A 538 -37.26 -0.16 -6.12
CA ALA A 538 -36.29 -1.10 -6.64
C ALA A 538 -36.79 -2.57 -6.69
N THR A 539 -37.96 -2.89 -6.13
CA THR A 539 -38.48 -4.26 -6.00
C THR A 539 -38.56 -4.99 -7.34
N ASP A 540 -38.97 -4.29 -8.40
CA ASP A 540 -39.14 -4.87 -9.74
C ASP A 540 -37.91 -4.63 -10.64
N SER A 541 -36.89 -3.93 -10.16
CA SER A 541 -35.69 -3.58 -10.94
C SER A 541 -34.65 -4.70 -10.88
N THR A 542 -33.86 -4.84 -11.94
CA THR A 542 -32.70 -5.77 -11.96
C THR A 542 -31.40 -5.05 -11.59
N MET A 543 -31.40 -3.72 -11.69
CA MET A 543 -30.27 -2.87 -11.38
C MET A 543 -30.73 -1.53 -10.76
N LEU A 544 -30.06 -1.12 -9.69
CA LEU A 544 -30.24 0.18 -9.03
C LEU A 544 -28.97 1.02 -9.20
N MET A 545 -29.08 2.23 -9.74
CA MET A 545 -27.96 3.16 -9.94
C MET A 545 -28.03 4.32 -8.95
N LEU A 546 -27.03 4.48 -8.08
CA LEU A 546 -26.99 5.52 -7.04
C LEU A 546 -25.77 6.42 -7.20
N GLY A 547 -25.96 7.72 -6.95
CA GLY A 547 -24.85 8.67 -6.82
C GLY A 547 -24.24 8.63 -5.42
N ALA A 548 -22.94 8.88 -5.32
CA ALA A 548 -22.25 8.99 -4.04
C ALA A 548 -22.72 10.23 -3.24
N THR A 549 -23.40 10.04 -2.10
CA THR A 549 -23.83 11.17 -1.24
C THR A 549 -22.63 11.90 -0.59
N GLU A 550 -22.91 13.02 0.10
CA GLU A 550 -21.99 14.14 0.44
C GLU A 550 -20.58 13.84 1.01
N GLN A 551 -20.30 12.65 1.55
CA GLN A 551 -18.99 12.28 2.13
C GLN A 551 -18.06 11.53 1.15
N GLY A 552 -18.48 11.31 -0.11
CA GLY A 552 -17.75 10.52 -1.10
C GLY A 552 -17.96 9.01 -0.90
N LEU A 553 -18.01 8.25 -1.99
CA LEU A 553 -18.35 6.83 -1.98
C LEU A 553 -17.29 6.05 -1.21
N LEU A 554 -16.05 6.17 -1.67
CA LEU A 554 -14.92 5.34 -1.26
C LEU A 554 -14.56 5.49 0.23
N SER A 555 -14.76 6.68 0.79
CA SER A 555 -14.51 6.96 2.22
C SER A 555 -15.43 6.12 3.13
N ARG A 556 -16.71 6.00 2.78
CA ARG A 556 -17.71 5.22 3.53
C ARG A 556 -17.55 3.73 3.32
N LEU A 557 -17.19 3.34 2.11
CA LEU A 557 -16.94 1.96 1.73
C LEU A 557 -15.81 1.33 2.58
N VAL A 558 -14.76 2.08 2.91
CA VAL A 558 -13.64 1.61 3.76
C VAL A 558 -14.00 1.59 5.26
N HIS A 559 -14.87 2.50 5.71
CA HIS A 559 -15.25 2.61 7.12
C HIS A 559 -16.42 1.71 7.54
N ASN A 560 -16.97 0.90 6.63
CA ASN A 560 -18.16 0.08 6.87
C ASN A 560 -19.34 0.93 7.38
N SER A 561 -19.38 2.19 6.95
CA SER A 561 -20.36 3.20 7.38
C SER A 561 -21.19 3.69 6.20
N LEU A 562 -21.50 2.80 5.25
CA LEU A 562 -22.68 3.00 4.42
C LEU A 562 -23.90 2.84 5.34
N HIS A 563 -24.24 3.92 6.07
CA HIS A 563 -25.65 4.22 6.36
C HIS A 563 -26.30 4.60 5.02
N LEU A 564 -26.48 3.59 4.19
CA LEU A 564 -27.41 3.55 3.06
C LEU A 564 -28.01 2.16 3.19
N ASP A 565 -28.94 2.01 4.11
CA ASP A 565 -29.57 0.71 4.43
C ASP A 565 -30.13 0.08 3.14
N VAL A 566 -30.56 0.91 2.19
CA VAL A 566 -30.97 0.58 0.82
C VAL A 566 -30.07 -0.43 0.10
N VAL A 567 -28.74 -0.32 0.16
CA VAL A 567 -27.85 -1.22 -0.60
C VAL A 567 -27.93 -2.67 -0.07
N ASN A 568 -28.22 -2.83 1.21
CA ASN A 568 -28.43 -4.14 1.84
C ASN A 568 -29.90 -4.59 1.76
N ASP A 569 -30.83 -3.66 1.59
CA ASP A 569 -32.28 -3.91 1.60
C ASP A 569 -32.87 -4.23 0.22
N VAL A 570 -32.13 -3.98 -0.88
CA VAL A 570 -32.56 -4.34 -2.24
C VAL A 570 -32.02 -5.70 -2.66
N ASP A 571 -32.77 -6.44 -3.48
CA ASP A 571 -32.38 -7.76 -4.02
C ASP A 571 -31.60 -7.67 -5.35
N CYS A 572 -31.67 -6.54 -6.03
CA CYS A 572 -31.08 -6.31 -7.35
C CYS A 572 -29.58 -5.96 -7.30
N SER A 573 -28.93 -5.92 -8.46
CA SER A 573 -27.54 -5.40 -8.54
C SER A 573 -27.53 -3.90 -8.24
N VAL A 574 -26.48 -3.39 -7.61
CA VAL A 574 -26.35 -1.95 -7.31
C VAL A 574 -25.10 -1.40 -7.98
N LEU A 575 -25.25 -0.31 -8.72
CA LEU A 575 -24.15 0.45 -9.29
C LEU A 575 -24.03 1.79 -8.58
N LEU A 576 -22.83 2.10 -8.13
CA LEU A 576 -22.51 3.32 -7.42
C LEU A 576 -21.56 4.17 -8.26
N ALA A 577 -21.98 5.38 -8.61
CA ALA A 577 -21.19 6.31 -9.43
C ALA A 577 -20.60 7.44 -8.57
N GLU A 578 -19.34 7.79 -8.83
CA GLU A 578 -18.67 8.96 -8.24
C GLU A 578 -17.79 9.66 -9.29
N ARG A 579 -17.98 10.97 -9.46
CA ARG A 579 -17.10 11.84 -10.25
C ARG A 579 -16.04 12.55 -9.39
N PRO A 580 -14.85 12.87 -9.95
CA PRO A 580 -13.88 13.73 -9.30
C PRO A 580 -14.46 15.10 -8.95
N SER A 581 -14.42 15.48 -7.67
CA SER A 581 -14.85 16.81 -7.20
C SER A 581 -13.71 17.60 -6.54
N GLU A 582 -13.75 18.93 -6.69
CA GLU A 582 -12.75 19.85 -6.11
C GLU A 582 -13.01 20.18 -4.63
N ARG A 583 -13.58 19.27 -3.84
CA ARG A 583 -13.95 19.56 -2.43
C ARG A 583 -12.73 19.65 -1.52
N SER A 584 -12.82 20.51 -0.50
CA SER A 584 -11.80 20.64 0.54
C SER A 584 -11.81 19.42 1.49
N ILE A 585 -10.68 19.12 2.13
CA ILE A 585 -10.52 17.98 3.05
C ILE A 585 -11.60 17.99 4.16
N ARG A 586 -12.00 19.17 4.63
CA ARG A 586 -13.03 19.33 5.67
C ARG A 586 -14.43 18.96 5.17
N GLU A 587 -14.78 19.38 3.97
CA GLU A 587 -16.08 19.06 3.34
C GLU A 587 -16.19 17.55 3.03
N ARG A 588 -15.06 16.90 2.72
CA ARG A 588 -15.02 15.45 2.46
C ARG A 588 -15.16 14.61 3.73
N LEU A 589 -14.57 15.04 4.84
CA LEU A 589 -14.62 14.31 6.11
C LEU A 589 -15.91 14.54 6.91
N PHE A 590 -16.53 15.72 6.77
CA PHE A 590 -17.65 16.13 7.62
C PHE A 590 -18.94 16.48 6.85
N GLY A 591 -18.94 16.35 5.52
CA GLY A 591 -20.01 16.87 4.65
C GLY A 591 -19.91 18.38 4.47
N SER A 592 -20.60 18.92 3.46
CA SER A 592 -20.74 20.37 3.31
C SER A 592 -21.66 20.89 4.43
N PRO A 593 -21.37 22.07 5.02
CA PRO A 593 -22.37 22.75 5.83
C PRO A 593 -23.54 23.08 4.91
N SER A 594 -24.74 22.58 5.24
CA SER A 594 -25.97 22.70 4.46
C SER A 594 -26.04 23.98 3.61
N ARG A 595 -25.97 23.83 2.29
CA ARG A 595 -26.52 24.84 1.39
C ARG A 595 -28.00 24.52 1.23
N ASP A 596 -28.81 25.35 1.88
CA ASP A 596 -30.25 25.55 1.71
C ASP A 596 -31.02 24.37 1.06
N ARG A 597 -31.60 23.53 1.93
CA ARG A 597 -32.85 22.84 1.61
C ARG A 597 -33.87 23.92 1.26
N HIS A 598 -34.03 24.25 -0.02
CA HIS A 598 -35.23 24.85 -0.64
C HIS A 598 -34.99 25.06 -2.15
N PRO A 599 -35.21 24.05 -3.01
CA PRO A 599 -35.40 24.28 -4.45
C PRO A 599 -36.67 25.09 -4.74
N ALA A 600 -37.66 25.04 -3.83
CA ALA A 600 -38.99 25.65 -4.02
C ALA A 600 -39.02 27.19 -3.94
N ALA A 601 -38.01 27.85 -3.35
CA ALA A 601 -37.99 29.32 -3.23
C ALA A 601 -37.52 30.01 -4.51
N ALA A 602 -36.65 29.38 -5.31
CA ALA A 602 -36.17 29.93 -6.57
C ALA A 602 -37.25 29.98 -7.67
N PHE A 603 -38.30 29.18 -7.54
CA PHE A 603 -39.40 29.12 -8.51
C PHE A 603 -40.60 30.02 -8.17
N ARG A 604 -40.79 30.45 -6.92
CA ARG A 604 -41.88 31.41 -6.59
C ARG A 604 -41.63 32.82 -7.16
N GLY A 605 -40.37 33.23 -7.31
CA GLY A 605 -40.02 34.57 -7.81
C GLY A 605 -40.28 34.80 -9.31
N ARG A 606 -40.59 33.75 -10.09
CA ARG A 606 -40.92 33.87 -11.53
C ARG A 606 -42.41 33.79 -11.84
N ALA A 607 -43.24 33.27 -10.93
CA ALA A 607 -44.70 33.24 -11.11
C ALA A 607 -45.36 34.59 -10.80
N ASP A 608 -44.81 35.37 -9.84
CA ASP A 608 -45.35 36.68 -9.45
C ASP A 608 -44.93 37.83 -10.38
N ALA A 609 -44.12 37.56 -11.41
CA ALA A 609 -43.68 38.57 -12.39
C ALA A 609 -44.59 38.67 -13.63
N ALA A 610 -45.71 37.94 -13.65
CA ALA A 610 -46.64 37.85 -14.78
C ALA A 610 -48.07 38.26 -14.39
N GLU A 611 -48.25 39.36 -13.64
CA GLU A 611 -49.53 40.08 -13.59
C GLU A 611 -49.45 41.37 -14.42
N PRO A 612 -50.43 41.66 -15.29
CA PRO A 612 -50.46 42.89 -16.06
C PRO A 612 -50.87 44.05 -15.14
N ARG A 613 -50.05 45.10 -15.09
CA ARG A 613 -50.44 46.38 -14.49
C ARG A 613 -51.57 47.00 -15.31
N GLU A 614 -52.78 46.98 -14.75
CA GLU A 614 -53.89 47.81 -15.21
C GLU A 614 -53.54 49.30 -15.05
N GLU A 615 -53.58 50.03 -16.17
CA GLU A 615 -53.75 51.47 -16.20
C GLU A 615 -55.08 51.83 -15.53
N THR A 616 -55.03 52.69 -14.51
CA THR A 616 -56.18 53.53 -14.16
C THR A 616 -55.74 54.97 -14.00
N ASP A 617 -56.43 55.79 -14.80
CA ASP A 617 -56.41 57.23 -14.95
C ASP A 617 -56.96 57.92 -13.67
N GLY A 618 -56.35 59.03 -13.23
CA GLY A 618 -56.78 59.81 -12.06
C GLY A 618 -55.75 60.76 -11.49
#